data_AF-A0A831KSS8-F1
#
_entry.id   AF-A0A831KSS8-F1
#
_cell.length_a   1.000
_cell.length_b   1.000
_cell.length_c   1.000
_cell.angle_alpha   90.00
_cell.angle_beta   90.00
_cell.angle_gamma   90.00
#
_symmetry.space_group_name_H-M   'P 1'
#
loop_
_entity.id
_entity.type
_entity.pdbx_description
1 polymer ?
#
loop_
_entity_poly.entity_id
_entity_poly.type
_entity_poly.pdbx_seq_one_letter_code
_entity_poly.pdbx_strand_id
1 'polypeptide(L)'
;MGANLIQRWADEIRLKMRQKAEEEMSKKVKFFNSINDAANWIKEGIAVFHLCNQRTCGNSIEEVGGNLLGWFEEIPNWIDVDDEGKCILCGNTGRLAAMARTY
;
A
#
# COMPACT_ATOMS: atom_id res chain seq x y z
N MET A 1 33.16 -24.93 14.79
CA MET A 1 33.26 -23.99 13.65
C MET A 1 32.02 -23.98 12.74
N GLY A 2 31.01 -24.85 12.91
CA GLY A 2 29.83 -24.92 12.02
C GLY A 2 28.63 -24.03 12.38
N ALA A 3 28.41 -23.70 13.66
CA ALA A 3 27.24 -22.91 14.09
C ALA A 3 27.24 -21.47 13.54
N ASN A 4 28.42 -20.87 13.34
CA ASN A 4 28.56 -19.52 12.81
C ASN A 4 28.20 -19.44 11.31
N LEU A 5 28.50 -20.50 10.53
CA LEU A 5 28.18 -20.56 9.11
C LEU A 5 26.67 -20.70 8.87
N ILE A 6 25.99 -21.55 9.66
CA ILE A 6 24.54 -21.74 9.56
C ILE A 6 23.81 -20.43 9.91
N GLN A 7 24.24 -19.74 10.97
CA GLN A 7 23.64 -18.47 11.35
C GLN A 7 23.83 -17.42 10.24
N ARG A 8 25.03 -17.32 9.67
CA ARG A 8 25.30 -16.41 8.56
C ARG A 8 24.39 -16.68 7.35
N TRP A 9 24.21 -17.95 6.98
CA TRP A 9 23.32 -18.31 5.87
C TRP A 9 21.85 -18.00 6.17
N ALA A 10 21.41 -18.23 7.41
CA ALA A 10 20.05 -17.87 7.82
C ALA A 10 19.81 -16.35 7.69
N ASP A 11 20.78 -15.54 8.12
CA ASP A 11 20.72 -14.08 8.02
C ASP A 11 20.74 -13.61 6.56
N GLU A 12 21.60 -14.19 5.72
CA GLU A 12 21.66 -13.89 4.29
C GLU A 12 20.35 -14.24 3.56
N ILE A 13 19.76 -15.41 3.85
CA ILE A 13 18.50 -15.82 3.24
C ILE A 13 17.37 -14.92 3.73
N ARG A 14 17.31 -14.60 5.02
CA ARG A 14 16.30 -13.68 5.57
C ARG A 14 16.36 -12.32 4.87
N LEU A 15 17.55 -11.77 4.69
CA LEU A 15 17.73 -10.49 4.01
C LEU A 15 17.26 -10.56 2.54
N LYS A 16 17.65 -11.61 1.82
CA LYS A 16 17.24 -11.81 0.41
C LYS A 16 15.74 -11.98 0.26
N MET A 17 15.11 -12.74 1.17
CA MET A 17 13.66 -12.94 1.17
C MET A 17 12.93 -11.62 1.39
N ARG A 18 13.40 -10.81 2.36
CA ARG A 18 12.84 -9.48 2.62
C ARG A 18 12.98 -8.57 1.40
N GLN A 19 14.19 -8.45 0.84
CA GLN A 19 14.44 -7.59 -0.32
C GLN A 19 13.55 -7.98 -1.50
N LYS A 20 13.48 -9.28 -1.81
CA LYS A 20 12.63 -9.77 -2.90
C LYS A 20 11.15 -9.49 -2.64
N ALA A 21 10.68 -9.65 -1.40
CA ALA A 21 9.29 -9.35 -1.04
C ALA A 21 8.97 -7.86 -1.20
N GLU A 22 9.86 -6.97 -0.75
CA GLU A 22 9.72 -5.52 -0.91
C GLU A 22 9.74 -5.11 -2.39
N GLU A 23 10.65 -5.66 -3.20
CA GLU A 23 10.71 -5.44 -4.65
C GLU A 23 9.42 -5.87 -5.35
N GLU A 24 8.90 -7.07 -5.05
CA GLU A 24 7.65 -7.55 -5.65
C GLU A 24 6.43 -6.75 -5.19
N MET A 25 6.41 -6.30 -3.92
CA MET A 25 5.34 -5.43 -3.42
C MET A 25 5.35 -4.09 -4.15
N SER A 26 6.52 -3.46 -4.31
CA SER A 26 6.64 -2.15 -4.97
C SER A 26 6.05 -2.15 -6.39
N LYS A 27 6.16 -3.26 -7.13
CA LYS A 27 5.59 -3.42 -8.48
C LYS A 27 4.06 -3.45 -8.50
N LYS A 28 3.44 -3.82 -7.38
CA LYS A 28 1.99 -4.00 -7.24
C LYS A 28 1.30 -2.83 -6.54
N VAL A 29 2.06 -1.88 -5.99
CA VAL A 29 1.53 -0.69 -5.33
C VAL A 29 1.54 0.46 -6.33
N LYS A 30 0.39 1.11 -6.53
CA LYS A 30 0.27 2.26 -7.44
C LYS A 30 -0.62 3.35 -6.86
N PHE A 31 -0.28 4.60 -7.14
CA PHE A 31 -1.06 5.77 -6.73
C PHE A 31 -2.15 6.11 -7.77
N PHE A 32 -3.33 6.53 -7.30
CA PHE A 32 -4.47 6.88 -8.13
C PHE A 32 -5.15 8.18 -7.72
N ASN A 33 -5.61 8.94 -8.70
CA ASN A 33 -6.44 10.14 -8.55
C ASN A 33 -7.92 9.90 -8.90
N SER A 34 -8.28 8.67 -9.29
CA SER A 34 -9.60 8.26 -9.74
C SER A 34 -10.00 6.98 -9.03
N ILE A 35 -11.11 7.00 -8.31
CA ILE A 35 -11.58 5.84 -7.56
C ILE A 35 -11.93 4.65 -8.47
N ASN A 36 -12.40 4.93 -9.69
CA ASN A 36 -12.73 3.90 -10.67
C ASN A 36 -11.48 3.17 -11.16
N ASP A 37 -10.38 3.89 -11.40
CA ASP A 37 -9.11 3.29 -11.83
C ASP A 37 -8.50 2.47 -10.68
N ALA A 38 -8.58 2.99 -9.46
CA ALA A 38 -8.17 2.29 -8.26
C ALA A 38 -8.97 0.98 -8.09
N ALA A 39 -10.30 1.01 -8.26
CA ALA A 39 -11.18 -0.16 -8.14
C ALA A 39 -10.91 -1.24 -9.20
N ASN A 40 -10.44 -0.85 -10.39
CA ASN A 40 -9.99 -1.82 -11.38
C ASN A 40 -8.63 -2.44 -11.03
N TRP A 41 -7.69 -1.63 -10.53
CA TRP A 41 -6.34 -2.07 -10.19
C TRP A 41 -6.29 -3.05 -9.02
N ILE A 42 -7.17 -2.94 -8.03
CA ILE A 42 -7.18 -3.83 -6.84
C ILE A 42 -7.44 -5.31 -7.16
N LYS A 43 -7.79 -5.64 -8.41
CA LYS A 43 -7.83 -7.03 -8.89
C LYS A 43 -6.44 -7.63 -9.10
N GLU A 44 -5.42 -6.79 -9.26
CA GLU A 44 -4.03 -7.17 -9.54
C GLU A 44 -3.05 -6.76 -8.44
N GLY A 45 -3.35 -5.70 -7.67
CA GLY A 45 -2.44 -5.13 -6.68
C GLY A 45 -3.10 -4.30 -5.59
N ILE A 46 -2.33 -3.36 -5.05
CA ILE A 46 -2.73 -2.43 -3.98
C ILE A 46 -2.85 -1.04 -4.61
N ALA A 47 -3.99 -0.40 -4.41
CA ALA A 47 -4.20 0.99 -4.81
C ALA A 47 -3.92 1.91 -3.63
N VAL A 48 -3.16 2.96 -3.89
CA VAL A 48 -2.82 4.03 -2.94
C VAL A 48 -3.45 5.33 -3.43
N PHE A 49 -3.94 6.14 -2.51
CA PHE A 49 -4.61 7.40 -2.81
C PHE A 49 -4.68 8.26 -1.54
N HIS A 50 -5.00 9.54 -1.68
CA HIS A 50 -5.32 10.38 -0.53
C HIS A 50 -6.78 10.19 -0.13
N LEU A 51 -7.03 10.01 1.17
CA LEU A 51 -8.36 9.84 1.74
C LEU A 51 -8.52 10.74 2.98
N CYS A 52 -9.64 11.46 3.05
CA CYS A 52 -9.98 12.24 4.25
C CYS A 52 -10.52 11.34 5.37
N ASN A 53 -10.58 11.86 6.59
CA ASN A 53 -11.05 11.11 7.75
C ASN A 53 -12.60 11.10 7.91
N GLN A 54 -13.34 11.32 6.82
CA GLN A 54 -14.80 11.28 6.86
C GLN A 54 -15.29 9.86 6.64
N ARG A 55 -16.13 9.37 7.56
CA ARG A 55 -16.72 8.03 7.50
C ARG A 55 -17.47 7.77 6.18
N THR A 56 -18.12 8.78 5.61
CA THR A 56 -18.81 8.65 4.31
C THR A 56 -17.85 8.29 3.18
N CYS A 57 -16.69 8.95 3.12
CA CYS A 57 -15.65 8.64 2.15
C CYS A 57 -15.06 7.24 2.39
N GLY A 58 -14.79 6.87 3.65
CA GLY A 58 -14.33 5.52 3.99
C GLY A 58 -15.29 4.42 3.53
N ASN A 59 -16.60 4.58 3.79
CA ASN A 59 -17.61 3.62 3.35
C ASN A 59 -17.69 3.50 1.81
N SER A 60 -17.60 4.62 1.08
CA SER A 60 -17.63 4.59 -0.39
C SER A 60 -16.43 3.89 -1.02
N ILE A 61 -15.27 3.84 -0.33
CA ILE A 61 -14.14 3.00 -0.76
C ILE A 61 -14.50 1.51 -0.70
N GLU A 62 -15.22 1.09 0.33
CA GLU A 62 -15.62 -0.32 0.49
C GLU A 62 -16.69 -0.73 -0.54
N GLU A 63 -17.58 0.20 -0.90
CA GLU A 63 -18.63 -0.03 -1.90
C GLU A 63 -18.08 -0.30 -3.31
N VAL A 64 -16.88 0.20 -3.67
CA VAL A 64 -16.25 -0.05 -4.98
C VAL A 64 -15.52 -1.41 -5.06
N GLY A 65 -15.61 -2.23 -4.01
CA GLY A 65 -15.20 -3.63 -4.03
C GLY A 65 -13.76 -3.91 -3.57
N GLY A 66 -13.12 -2.96 -2.89
CA GLY A 66 -11.87 -3.14 -2.16
C GLY A 66 -12.05 -2.82 -0.69
N ASN A 67 -11.19 -3.35 0.17
CA ASN A 67 -11.20 -3.03 1.60
C ASN A 67 -10.12 -1.98 1.89
N LEU A 68 -10.48 -0.98 2.70
CA LEU A 68 -9.54 0.01 3.21
C LEU A 68 -8.55 -0.69 4.16
N LEU A 69 -7.27 -0.65 3.83
CA LEU A 69 -6.20 -1.25 4.65
C LEU A 69 -5.78 -0.32 5.79
N GLY A 70 -6.02 0.97 5.63
CA GLY A 70 -5.66 2.02 6.60
C GLY A 70 -4.84 3.14 5.95
N TRP A 71 -4.23 3.94 6.81
CA TRP A 71 -3.36 5.06 6.45
C TRP A 71 -1.90 4.70 6.64
N PHE A 72 -1.03 5.33 5.87
CA PHE A 72 0.41 5.15 6.03
C PHE A 72 0.90 5.89 7.30
N GLU A 73 1.66 5.17 8.13
CA GLU A 73 2.42 5.76 9.23
C GLU A 73 3.81 6.20 8.74
N GLU A 74 4.42 5.38 7.88
CA GLU A 74 5.68 5.66 7.19
C GLU A 74 5.50 5.41 5.70
N ILE A 75 5.95 6.35 4.87
CA ILE A 75 5.89 6.23 3.40
C ILE A 75 7.20 5.59 2.93
N PRO A 76 7.15 4.41 2.31
CA PRO A 76 8.34 3.80 1.75
C PRO A 76 8.95 4.67 0.64
N ASN A 77 10.29 4.71 0.55
CA ASN A 77 11.02 5.53 -0.42
C ASN A 77 10.69 5.25 -1.90
N TRP A 78 10.04 4.13 -2.20
CA TRP A 78 9.60 3.76 -3.56
C TRP A 78 8.19 4.25 -3.89
N ILE A 79 7.49 4.91 -2.95
CA ILE A 79 6.26 5.68 -3.20
C ILE A 79 6.65 7.16 -3.27
N ASP A 80 6.69 7.71 -4.48
CA ASP A 80 7.01 9.12 -4.74
C ASP A 80 5.74 9.99 -4.72
N VAL A 81 5.10 10.07 -3.55
CA VAL A 81 3.88 10.86 -3.32
C VAL A 81 3.91 11.44 -1.91
N ASP A 82 3.46 12.68 -1.75
CA ASP A 82 3.31 13.33 -0.45
C ASP A 82 2.28 12.61 0.45
N ASP A 83 2.48 12.65 1.78
CA ASP A 83 1.49 12.12 2.73
C ASP A 83 0.16 12.86 2.62
N GLU A 84 0.20 14.18 2.48
CA GLU A 84 -1.00 15.01 2.38
C GLU A 84 -1.36 15.31 0.94
N GLY A 85 -2.67 15.29 0.65
CA GLY A 85 -3.19 15.59 -0.68
C GLY A 85 -4.70 15.78 -0.66
N LYS A 86 -5.32 15.70 -1.84
CA LYS A 86 -6.78 15.84 -1.98
C LYS A 86 -7.43 14.47 -1.94
N CYS A 87 -8.42 14.31 -1.06
CA CYS A 87 -9.26 13.14 -0.97
C CYS A 87 -9.81 12.77 -2.36
N ILE A 88 -9.56 11.52 -2.78
CA ILE A 88 -9.96 10.97 -4.07
C ILE A 88 -11.49 11.04 -4.32
N LEU A 89 -12.29 11.15 -3.26
CA LEU A 89 -13.76 11.19 -3.34
C LEU A 89 -14.35 12.59 -3.26
N CYS A 90 -13.90 13.41 -2.30
CA CYS A 90 -14.54 14.71 -2.00
C CYS A 90 -13.65 15.93 -2.21
N GLY A 91 -12.36 15.74 -2.53
CA GLY A 91 -11.41 16.82 -2.79
C GLY A 91 -10.90 17.59 -1.56
N ASN A 92 -11.45 17.33 -0.37
CA ASN A 92 -10.93 17.87 0.90
C ASN A 92 -9.53 17.34 1.22
N THR A 93 -8.83 17.95 2.16
CA THR A 93 -7.53 17.44 2.64
C THR A 93 -7.65 16.00 3.13
N GLY A 94 -6.75 15.14 2.66
CA GLY A 94 -6.65 13.74 3.02
C GLY A 94 -5.21 13.30 3.20
N ARG A 95 -5.03 12.14 3.84
CA ARG A 95 -3.73 11.50 4.04
C ARG A 95 -3.60 10.27 3.17
N LEU A 96 -2.38 9.82 2.94
CA LEU A 96 -2.11 8.66 2.11
C LEU A 96 -2.72 7.41 2.76
N ALA A 97 -3.52 6.70 1.99
CA ALA A 97 -4.22 5.49 2.39
C ALA A 97 -4.10 4.42 1.30
N ALA A 98 -4.35 3.17 1.68
CA ALA A 98 -4.30 2.04 0.76
C ALA A 98 -5.59 1.23 0.78
N MET A 99 -5.97 0.68 -0.37
CA MET A 99 -7.03 -0.32 -0.48
C MET A 99 -6.58 -1.51 -1.35
N ALA A 100 -7.10 -2.69 -1.03
CA ALA A 100 -6.87 -3.91 -1.80
C ALA A 100 -8.02 -4.89 -1.60
N ARG A 101 -8.06 -5.97 -2.39
CA ARG A 101 -8.89 -7.13 -2.04
C ARG A 101 -8.21 -7.92 -0.92
N THR A 102 -8.92 -8.16 0.18
CA THR A 102 -8.44 -9.01 1.27
C THR A 102 -8.97 -10.43 1.12
N TYR A 103 -8.25 -11.40 1.71
CA TYR A 103 -8.60 -12.82 1.72
C TYR A 103 -9.67 -13.16 2.76
#